data_AF-A0AAV4FKQ2-F1
#
_entry.id   AF-A0AAV4FKQ2-F1
#
_cell.length_a   1.000
_cell.length_b   1.000
_cell.length_c   1.000
_cell.angle_alpha   90.00
_cell.angle_beta   90.00
_cell.angle_gamma   90.00
#
_symmetry.space_group_name_H-M   'P 1'
#
loop_
_entity.id
_entity.type
_entity.pdbx_description
1 polymer ?
#
loop_
_entity_poly.entity_id
_entity_poly.type
_entity_poly.pdbx_seq_one_letter_code
_entity_poly.pdbx_strand_id
1 'polypeptide(L)'
;MATKVKRARKANFSDCECVKLLEIVDDNIGKLTNNNNTLRANADKKSVWKMASQELSAMSLVQREKEREKQTFQIVNALSYLK
;
A
#
# COMPACT_ATOMS: atom_id res chain seq x y z
N MET A 1 -15.29 12.62 -29.68
CA MET A 1 -15.26 11.40 -28.83
C MET A 1 -14.60 11.79 -27.50
N ALA A 2 -15.38 12.07 -26.45
CA ALA A 2 -14.84 12.57 -25.18
C ALA A 2 -14.37 11.39 -24.31
N THR A 3 -13.06 11.28 -24.11
CA THR A 3 -12.46 10.33 -23.18
C THR A 3 -12.88 10.71 -21.75
N LYS A 4 -13.84 9.99 -21.17
CA LYS A 4 -14.14 10.06 -19.73
C LYS A 4 -12.87 9.63 -18.98
N VAL A 5 -12.09 10.58 -18.51
CA VAL A 5 -11.00 10.32 -17.56
C VAL A 5 -11.65 9.81 -16.28
N LYS A 6 -11.61 8.49 -16.06
CA LYS A 6 -12.03 7.90 -14.78
C LYS A 6 -11.11 8.49 -13.72
N ARG A 7 -11.63 9.40 -12.89
CA ARG A 7 -10.91 9.95 -11.75
C ARG A 7 -10.45 8.77 -10.91
N ALA A 8 -9.14 8.58 -10.78
CA ALA A 8 -8.58 7.52 -9.96
C ALA A 8 -9.20 7.64 -8.57
N ARG A 9 -9.78 6.54 -8.05
CA ARG A 9 -10.26 6.53 -6.67
C ARG A 9 -9.05 6.82 -5.79
N LYS A 10 -9.20 7.74 -4.84
CA LYS A 10 -8.16 8.01 -3.85
C LYS A 10 -7.85 6.67 -3.19
N ALA A 11 -6.58 6.25 -3.20
CA ALA A 11 -6.19 5.05 -2.49
C ALA A 11 -6.45 5.32 -0.99
N ASN A 12 -7.31 4.50 -0.38
CA ASN A 12 -7.51 4.53 1.06
C ASN A 12 -6.40 3.69 1.68
N PHE A 13 -5.22 4.29 1.84
CA PHE A 13 -4.17 3.70 2.65
C PHE A 13 -4.59 3.76 4.12
N SER A 14 -4.42 2.65 4.83
CA SER A 14 -4.49 2.61 6.28
C SER A 14 -3.33 3.39 6.91
N ASP A 15 -3.42 3.69 8.20
CA ASP A 15 -2.37 4.44 8.91
C ASP A 15 -1.01 3.73 8.85
N CYS A 16 -0.98 2.40 8.97
CA CYS A 16 0.28 1.65 8.87
C CYS A 16 0.84 1.61 7.44
N GLU A 17 -0.02 1.59 6.41
CA GLU A 17 0.43 1.73 5.02
C GLU A 17 1.01 3.13 4.77
N CYS A 18 0.41 4.17 5.36
CA CYS A 18 0.96 5.53 5.30
C CYS A 18 2.32 5.62 5.98
N VAL A 19 2.46 5.08 7.20
CA VAL A 19 3.74 5.07 7.93
C VAL A 19 4.81 4.35 7.11
N LYS A 20 4.50 3.17 6.56
CA LYS A 20 5.48 2.43 5.76
C LYS A 20 5.90 3.16 4.50
N LEU A 21 4.94 3.81 3.82
CA LEU A 21 5.25 4.62 2.66
C LEU A 21 6.17 5.79 3.01
N LEU A 22 5.95 6.44 4.16
CA LEU A 22 6.81 7.52 4.64
C LEU A 22 8.23 7.03 4.96
N GLU A 23 8.38 5.87 5.62
CA GLU A 23 9.69 5.24 5.84
C GLU A 23 10.45 5.01 4.53
N ILE A 24 9.80 4.40 3.53
CA ILE A 24 10.44 4.10 2.23
C ILE A 24 10.87 5.39 1.52
N VAL A 25 10.05 6.44 1.62
CA VAL A 25 10.36 7.75 1.04
C VAL A 25 11.53 8.40 1.75
N ASP A 26 11.57 8.37 3.09
CA ASP A 26 12.64 8.96 3.89
C ASP A 26 13.99 8.29 3.60
N ASP A 27 14.02 6.95 3.61
CA ASP A 27 15.21 6.14 3.31
C ASP A 27 15.76 6.38 1.89
N ASN A 28 14.91 6.82 0.96
CA ASN A 28 15.26 7.03 -0.45
C ASN A 28 15.16 8.49 -0.89
N ILE A 29 15.09 9.44 0.05
CA ILE A 29 14.82 10.84 -0.25
C ILE A 29 15.85 11.42 -1.22
N GLY A 30 17.12 11.05 -1.11
CA GLY A 30 18.19 11.51 -2.01
C GLY A 30 18.01 11.05 -3.47
N LYS A 31 17.45 9.85 -3.70
CA LYS A 31 17.15 9.35 -5.05
C LYS A 31 15.89 10.03 -5.62
N LEU A 32 14.89 10.26 -4.77
CA LEU A 32 13.62 10.85 -5.14
C LEU A 32 13.73 12.36 -5.43
N THR A 33 14.52 13.08 -4.65
CA THR A 33 14.76 14.53 -4.78
C THR A 33 15.81 14.88 -5.81
N ASN A 34 16.52 13.89 -6.38
CA ASN A 34 17.46 14.12 -7.46
C ASN A 34 16.71 14.66 -8.70
N ASN A 35 16.82 15.97 -8.93
CA ASN A 35 16.16 16.67 -10.04
C ASN A 35 16.93 16.54 -11.36
N ASN A 36 18.05 15.81 -11.38
CA ASN A 36 18.75 15.53 -12.62
C ASN A 36 17.87 14.61 -13.49
N ASN A 37 17.38 15.13 -14.61
CA ASN A 37 16.58 14.37 -15.60
C ASN A 37 17.44 13.43 -16.44
N THR A 38 18.33 12.68 -15.78
CA THR A 38 19.10 11.61 -16.42
C THR A 38 18.28 10.32 -16.44
N LEU A 39 18.53 9.46 -17.44
CA LEU A 39 17.90 8.14 -17.52
C LEU A 39 18.12 7.34 -16.22
N ARG A 40 19.30 7.47 -15.60
CA ARG A 40 19.66 6.80 -14.35
C ARG A 40 18.83 7.30 -13.17
N ALA A 41 18.73 8.61 -12.96
CA ALA A 41 17.91 9.18 -11.88
C ALA A 41 16.41 8.82 -12.04
N ASN A 42 15.90 8.78 -13.27
CA ASN A 42 14.53 8.34 -13.52
C ASN A 42 14.33 6.84 -13.25
N ALA A 43 15.32 6.01 -13.57
CA ALA A 43 15.32 4.59 -13.22
C ALA A 43 15.35 4.39 -11.70
N ASP A 44 16.15 5.16 -10.97
CA ASP A 44 16.23 5.12 -9.51
C ASP A 44 14.87 5.47 -8.88
N LYS A 45 14.23 6.58 -9.30
CA LYS A 45 12.89 6.95 -8.85
C LYS A 45 11.87 5.85 -9.11
N LYS A 46 11.86 5.29 -10.32
CA LYS A 46 10.96 4.20 -10.69
C LYS A 46 11.19 2.95 -9.84
N SER A 47 12.45 2.65 -9.49
CA SER A 47 12.79 1.51 -8.65
C SER A 47 12.23 1.66 -7.23
N VAL A 48 12.33 2.86 -6.65
CA VAL A 48 11.81 3.17 -5.30
C VAL A 48 10.30 3.04 -5.27
N TRP A 49 9.59 3.63 -6.25
CA TRP A 49 8.12 3.51 -6.31
C TRP A 49 7.64 2.08 -6.58
N LYS A 50 8.41 1.29 -7.34
CA LYS A 50 8.11 -0.13 -7.56
C LYS A 50 8.23 -0.93 -6.25
N MET A 51 9.30 -0.70 -5.49
CA MET A 51 9.50 -1.32 -4.17
C MET A 51 8.37 -0.95 -3.22
N ALA A 52 8.04 0.34 -3.08
CA ALA A 52 6.93 0.80 -2.25
C ALA A 52 5.61 0.12 -2.62
N SER A 53 5.31 0.02 -3.92
CA SER A 53 4.09 -0.66 -4.39
C SER A 53 4.05 -2.14 -4.01
N GLN A 54 5.20 -2.84 -4.02
CA GLN A 54 5.28 -4.25 -3.67
C GLN A 54 5.09 -4.47 -2.16
N GLU A 55 5.77 -3.67 -1.33
CA GLU A 55 5.67 -3.76 0.13
C GLU A 55 4.27 -3.43 0.64
N LEU A 56 3.68 -2.33 0.13
CA LEU A 56 2.32 -1.96 0.51
C LEU A 56 1.32 -3.05 0.12
N SER A 57 1.44 -3.61 -1.09
CA SER A 57 0.55 -4.70 -1.53
C SER A 57 0.65 -5.93 -0.64
N ALA A 58 1.86 -6.27 -0.17
CA ALA A 58 2.07 -7.38 0.76
C ALA A 58 1.42 -7.10 2.14
N MET A 59 1.57 -5.89 2.67
CA MET A 59 0.92 -5.51 3.93
C MET A 59 -0.60 -5.52 3.84
N SER A 60 -1.21 -4.98 2.76
CA SER A 60 -2.67 -4.99 2.63
C SER A 60 -3.23 -6.41 2.54
N LEU A 61 -2.45 -7.39 2.06
CA LEU A 61 -2.85 -8.79 2.05
C LEU A 61 -2.83 -9.38 3.47
N VAL A 62 -1.76 -9.13 4.22
CA VAL A 62 -1.63 -9.59 5.62
C VAL A 62 -2.71 -8.98 6.52
N GLN A 63 -3.01 -7.68 6.35
CA GLN A 63 -4.10 -7.04 7.09
C GLN A 63 -5.47 -7.67 6.78
N ARG A 64 -5.77 -7.88 5.49
CA ARG A 64 -7.03 -8.52 5.07
C ARG A 64 -7.16 -9.95 5.59
N GLU A 65 -6.05 -10.67 5.70
CA GLU A 65 -6.02 -12.01 6.27
C GLU A 65 -6.32 -12.01 7.77
N LYS A 66 -5.65 -11.14 8.54
CA LYS A 66 -5.93 -10.95 9.97
C LYS A 66 -7.37 -10.52 10.25
N GLU A 67 -7.93 -9.63 9.44
CA GLU A 67 -9.34 -9.23 9.56
C GLU A 67 -10.30 -10.40 9.33
N ARG A 68 -10.03 -11.26 8.32
CA ARG A 68 -10.82 -12.47 8.07
C ARG A 68 -10.74 -13.47 9.23
N GLU A 69 -9.56 -13.68 9.79
CA GLU A 69 -9.38 -14.55 10.97
C GLU A 69 -10.19 -14.05 12.17
N LYS A 70 -10.12 -12.74 12.46
CA LYS A 70 -10.89 -12.13 13.55
C LYS A 70 -12.40 -12.28 13.36
N GLN A 71 -12.90 -12.04 12.14
CA GLN A 71 -14.32 -12.24 11.82
C GLN A 71 -14.74 -13.69 12.00
N THR A 72 -13.92 -14.63 11.52
CA THR A 72 -14.18 -16.07 11.66
C THR A 72 -14.27 -16.47 13.14
N PHE A 73 -13.35 -16.00 13.98
CA PHE A 73 -13.38 -16.25 15.42
C PHE A 73 -14.64 -15.71 16.10
N GLN A 74 -15.07 -14.49 15.75
CA GLN A 74 -16.30 -13.90 16.28
C GLN A 74 -17.55 -14.71 15.91
N ILE A 75 -17.63 -15.19 14.66
CA ILE A 75 -18.74 -16.03 14.19
C ILE A 75 -18.76 -17.35 14.96
N VAL A 76 -17.62 -18.04 15.09
CA VAL A 76 -17.54 -19.32 15.82
C VAL A 76 -17.94 -19.15 17.28
N ASN A 77 -17.48 -18.08 17.93
CA ASN A 77 -17.86 -17.78 19.31
C ASN A 77 -19.37 -17.51 19.43
N ALA A 78 -19.96 -16.71 18.54
CA ALA A 78 -21.40 -16.44 18.54
C ALA A 78 -22.23 -17.72 18.35
N LEU A 79 -21.80 -18.63 17.46
CA LEU A 79 -22.45 -19.92 17.25
C LEU A 79 -22.34 -20.85 18.46
N SER A 80 -21.30 -20.70 19.29
CA SER A 80 -21.13 -21.51 20.50
C SER A 80 -22.16 -21.18 21.60
N TYR A 81 -22.68 -19.95 21.63
CA TYR A 81 -23.72 -19.52 22.56
C TYR A 81 -25.15 -19.89 22.12
N LEU A 82 -25.31 -20.47 20.93
CA LEU A 82 -26.60 -20.96 20.41
C LEU A 82 -26.82 -22.46 20.66
N LYS A 83 -25.89 -23.12 21.37
CA LYS A 83 -26.01 -24.50 21.85
C LYS A 83 -26.31 -24.50 23.35
#